data_AF-A0A353F7E5-F1
#
_entry.id   AF-A0A353F7E5-F1
#
_cell.length_a   1.000
_cell.length_b   1.000
_cell.length_c   1.000
_cell.angle_alpha   90.00
_cell.angle_beta   90.00
_cell.angle_gamma   90.00
#
_symmetry.space_group_name_H-M   'P 1'
#
loop_
_entity.id
_entity.type
_entity.pdbx_description
1 polymer ?
#
loop_
_entity_poly.entity_id
_entity_poly.type
_entity_poly.pdbx_seq_one_letter_code
_entity_poly.pdbx_strand_id
1 'polypeptide(L)' 'QPQRERTLTKFKKGTLPILVATDVAARGVDVKDVTLVINMDLPNEAEAYVHRIGRTGRAGA' A
#
# COMPACT_ATOMS: atom_id res chain seq x y z
N GLN A 1 -12.31 5.51 -10.79
CA GLN A 1 -11.49 6.74 -10.64
C GLN A 1 -10.23 6.53 -11.48
N PRO A 2 -10.16 7.07 -12.71
CA PRO A 2 -9.15 6.63 -13.69
C PRO A 2 -7.71 6.93 -13.26
N GLN A 3 -7.48 8.02 -12.53
CA GLN A 3 -6.13 8.37 -12.05
C GLN A 3 -5.64 7.41 -10.97
N ARG A 4 -6.52 6.99 -10.04
CA ARG A 4 -6.21 6.00 -9.01
C ARG A 4 -5.78 4.68 -9.65
N GLU A 5 -6.57 4.16 -10.57
CA GLU A 5 -6.30 2.90 -11.29
C GLU A 5 -4.98 2.96 -12.07
N ARG A 6 -4.70 4.10 -12.74
CA ARG A 6 -3.44 4.30 -13.47
C ARG A 6 -2.22 4.29 -12.54
N THR A 7 -2.28 4.98 -11.40
CA THR A 7 -1.18 5.01 -10.42
C THR A 7 -0.92 3.62 -9.85
N LEU A 8 -1.98 2.91 -9.46
CA LEU A 8 -1.87 1.54 -8.94
C LEU A 8 -1.30 0.57 -9.97
N THR A 9 -1.71 0.71 -11.24
CA THR A 9 -1.16 -0.09 -12.33
C THR A 9 0.33 0.17 -12.52
N LYS A 10 0.77 1.43 -12.48
CA LYS A 10 2.20 1.78 -12.59
C LYS A 10 3.02 1.24 -11.42
N PHE A 11 2.45 1.29 -10.21
CA PHE A 11 3.09 0.78 -9.00
C PHE A 11 3.27 -0.74 -9.05
N LYS A 12 2.20 -1.47 -9.40
CA LYS A 12 2.26 -2.94 -9.60
C LYS A 12 3.23 -3.37 -10.69
N LYS A 13 3.40 -2.56 -11.73
CA LYS A 13 4.37 -2.80 -12.82
C LYS A 13 5.81 -2.43 -12.45
N GLY A 14 6.06 -1.89 -11.25
CA GLY A 14 7.39 -1.40 -10.83
C GLY A 14 7.84 -0.09 -11.49
N THR A 15 7.07 0.45 -12.45
CA THR A 15 7.38 1.73 -13.13
C THR A 15 7.16 2.96 -12.23
N LEU A 16 6.50 2.77 -11.09
CA LEU A 16 6.40 3.74 -10.01
C LEU A 16 6.97 3.08 -8.75
N PRO A 17 8.15 3.46 -8.26
CA PRO A 17 8.81 2.77 -7.14
C PRO A 17 8.23 3.14 -5.77
N ILE A 18 7.52 4.26 -5.65
CA ILE A 18 6.99 4.79 -4.39
C ILE A 18 5.51 5.15 -4.55
N LEU A 19 4.67 4.69 -3.62
CA LEU A 19 3.26 5.05 -3.52
C LEU A 19 2.99 5.72 -2.17
N VAL A 20 2.40 6.92 -2.22
CA VAL A 20 1.91 7.63 -1.04
C VAL A 20 0.38 7.59 -1.06
N ALA A 21 -0.23 7.13 0.03
CA ALA A 21 -1.67 6.95 0.12
C ALA A 21 -2.18 7.11 1.56
N THR A 22 -3.46 7.48 1.69
CA THR A 22 -4.22 7.39 2.95
C THR A 22 -4.95 6.04 3.04
N ASP A 23 -5.43 5.66 4.22
CA ASP A 23 -6.19 4.41 4.40
C ASP A 23 -7.39 4.31 3.47
N VAL A 24 -8.11 5.43 3.29
CA VAL A 24 -9.26 5.50 2.39
C VAL A 24 -8.85 5.23 0.95
N ALA A 25 -7.73 5.78 0.50
CA ALA A 25 -7.22 5.56 -0.85
C ALA A 25 -6.69 4.12 -1.06
N ALA A 26 -6.24 3.46 0.01
CA ALA A 26 -5.68 2.11 -0.01
C ALA A 26 -6.73 0.98 0.15
N ARG A 27 -7.94 1.27 0.65
CA ARG A 27 -9.02 0.26 0.78
C ARG A 27 -9.37 -0.38 -0.57
N GLY A 28 -9.41 -1.71 -0.61
CA GLY A 28 -9.67 -2.49 -1.82
C GLY A 28 -8.49 -2.55 -2.80
N VAL A 29 -7.33 -2.00 -2.44
CA VAL A 29 -6.11 -2.12 -3.24
C VAL A 29 -5.30 -3.32 -2.75
N ASP A 30 -5.15 -4.32 -3.60
CA ASP A 30 -4.19 -5.38 -3.37
C ASP A 30 -2.80 -4.94 -3.83
N VAL A 31 -2.09 -4.22 -2.95
CA VAL A 31 -0.65 -4.00 -3.06
C VAL A 31 0.03 -5.02 -2.16
N LYS A 32 0.73 -5.98 -2.76
CA LYS A 32 1.56 -6.97 -2.07
C LYS A 32 3.01 -6.73 -2.45
N ASP A 33 3.91 -7.37 -1.72
CA ASP A 33 5.32 -7.51 -2.10
C ASP A 33 6.07 -6.19 -2.18
N VAL A 34 5.69 -5.22 -1.34
CA VAL A 34 6.49 -4.02 -1.14
C VAL A 34 7.65 -4.32 -0.21
N THR A 35 8.81 -3.76 -0.51
CA THR A 35 10.04 -3.93 0.29
C THR A 35 10.03 -3.14 1.59
N LEU A 36 9.29 -2.03 1.64
CA LEU A 36 9.23 -1.14 2.79
C LEU A 36 7.85 -0.49 2.91
N VAL A 37 7.34 -0.40 4.14
CA VAL A 37 6.15 0.35 4.51
C VAL A 37 6.55 1.42 5.51
N ILE A 38 6.23 2.67 5.22
CA ILE A 38 6.46 3.81 6.13
C ILE A 38 5.10 4.33 6.60
N ASN A 39 4.88 4.35 7.92
CA ASN A 39 3.73 5.02 8.52
C ASN A 39 4.13 6.45 8.89
N MET A 40 3.46 7.45 8.31
CA MET A 40 3.66 8.85 8.69
C MET A 40 3.06 9.14 10.06
N ASP A 41 1.82 8.68 10.26
CA ASP A 41 1.08 8.80 11.51
C ASP A 41 0.45 7.46 11.90
N LEU A 42 0.22 7.28 13.20
CA LEU A 42 -0.49 6.12 13.72
C LEU A 42 -1.95 6.15 13.24
N PRO A 43 -2.51 5.02 12.75
CA PRO A 43 -3.92 4.96 12.42
C PRO A 43 -4.80 5.05 13.67
N ASN A 44 -6.03 5.49 13.50
CA ASN A 44 -7.04 5.55 14.57
C ASN A 44 -7.44 4.16 15.09
N GLU A 45 -7.30 3.14 14.25
CA GLU A 45 -7.67 1.75 14.55
C GLU A 45 -6.43 0.85 14.46
N ALA A 46 -6.19 0.03 15.49
CA ALA A 46 -5.04 -0.88 15.54
C ALA A 46 -5.03 -1.88 14.37
N GLU A 47 -6.20 -2.33 13.91
CA GLU A 47 -6.33 -3.24 12.77
C GLU A 47 -5.77 -2.63 11.48
N ALA A 48 -5.97 -1.32 11.27
CA ALA A 48 -5.41 -0.63 10.13
C ALA A 48 -3.87 -0.63 10.15
N TYR A 49 -3.24 -0.55 11.34
CA TYR A 49 -1.79 -0.66 11.46
C TYR A 49 -1.30 -2.01 10.96
N VAL A 50 -1.91 -3.10 11.43
CA VAL A 50 -1.59 -4.48 11.01
C VAL A 50 -1.78 -4.65 9.50
N HIS A 51 -2.87 -4.11 8.94
CA HIS A 51 -3.13 -4.13 7.50
C HIS A 51 -2.13 -3.32 6.66
N ARG A 52 -1.61 -2.20 7.18
CA ARG A 52 -0.56 -1.40 6.53
C ARG A 52 0.77 -2.14 6.52
N ILE A 53 1.24 -2.62 7.68
CA ILE A 53 2.54 -3.31 7.75
C ILE A 53 2.52 -4.66 7.05
N GLY A 54 1.36 -5.32 6.98
CA GLY A 54 1.17 -6.59 6.27
C GLY A 54 1.29 -6.51 4.74
N ARG A 55 1.67 -5.35 4.20
CA ARG A 55 2.02 -5.15 2.77
C ARG A 55 3.44 -5.60 2.46
N THR A 56 4.31 -5.66 3.47
CA THR A 56 5.68 -6.18 3.39
C THR A 56 5.84 -7.44 4.25
N GLY A 57 7.03 -8.05 4.22
CA GLY A 57 7.43 -9.10 5.17
C GLY A 57 6.65 -10.42 5.08
N ARG A 58 5.92 -10.68 3.99
CA ARG A 58 5.23 -11.95 3.76
C ARG A 58 6.25 -12.98 3.24
N ALA A 59 6.42 -14.09 3.96
CA ALA A 59 7.29 -15.18 3.53
C ALA A 59 6.78 -15.77 2.19
N GLY A 60 7.63 -15.77 1.16
CA GLY A 60 7.33 -16.37 -0.15
C GLY A 60 7.03 -15.39 -1.30
N ALA A 61 7.33 -14.11 -1.14
CA ALA A 61 7.33 -13.11 -2.21
C ALA A 61 8.74 -12.64 -2.56
#